data_AF-A0A382NEQ7-F1
#
_entry.id   AF-A0A382NEQ7-F1
#
_cell.length_a   1.000
_cell.length_b   1.000
_cell.length_c   1.000
_cell.angle_alpha   90.00
_cell.angle_beta   90.00
_cell.angle_gamma   90.00
#
_symmetry.space_group_name_H-M   'P 1'
#
loop_
_entity.id
_entity.type
_entity.pdbx_description
1 polymer ?
#
loop_
_entity_poly.entity_id
_entity_poly.type
_entity_poly.pdbx_seq_one_letter_code
_entity_poly.pdbx_strand_id
1 'polypeptide(L)'
;MNNFLKINKKILLILLIFLSVIFSATVLFKQVNITLVKEDILSINPKFDIINPSFTINNAKEKISVSANNGNFLNNNQILLKNNVFFKSSSFTILSDEVTFDKKNQTAVSESSSKFKSEGTEIISEG
;
A
#
# COMPACT_ATOMS: atom_id res chain seq x y z
N MET A 1 12.65 53.40 35.37
CA MET A 1 13.47 52.19 35.66
C MET A 1 12.55 50.97 35.63
N ASN A 2 12.85 49.97 34.78
CA ASN A 2 11.92 48.86 34.50
C ASN A 2 11.71 47.99 35.76
N ASN A 3 10.45 47.82 36.20
CA ASN A 3 10.11 47.09 37.43
C ASN A 3 10.48 45.60 37.38
N PHE A 4 10.71 45.06 36.18
CA PHE A 4 11.20 43.70 35.96
C PHE A 4 12.55 43.40 36.63
N LEU A 5 13.42 44.40 36.78
CA LEU A 5 14.75 44.25 37.38
C LEU A 5 14.77 44.40 38.92
N LYS A 6 13.61 44.66 39.54
CA LYS A 6 13.46 44.71 41.01
C LYS A 6 13.18 43.35 41.64
N ILE A 7 12.99 42.31 40.82
CA ILE A 7 12.71 40.94 41.28
C ILE A 7 13.95 40.38 41.98
N ASN A 8 13.75 39.63 43.07
CA ASN A 8 14.83 38.99 43.80
C ASN A 8 15.61 38.05 42.86
N LYS A 9 16.92 38.26 42.75
CA LYS A 9 17.82 37.50 41.86
C LYS A 9 17.72 35.99 42.07
N LYS A 10 17.47 35.53 43.30
CA LYS A 10 17.26 34.09 43.59
C LYS A 10 15.97 33.56 42.98
N ILE A 11 14.88 34.35 43.05
CA ILE A 11 13.58 33.99 42.46
C ILE A 11 13.68 33.96 40.93
N LEU A 12 14.39 34.93 40.34
CA LEU A 12 14.62 34.98 38.90
C LEU A 12 15.40 33.76 38.41
N LEU A 13 16.43 33.32 39.16
CA LEU A 13 17.22 32.15 38.83
C LEU A 13 16.38 30.86 38.87
N ILE A 14 15.53 30.70 39.89
CA ILE A 14 14.64 29.55 40.01
C ILE A 14 13.65 29.48 38.84
N LEU A 15 13.10 30.63 38.43
CA LEU A 15 12.17 30.71 37.31
C LEU A 15 12.83 30.29 35.99
N LEU A 16 14.08 30.70 35.75
CA LEU A 16 14.85 30.32 34.56
C LEU A 16 15.09 28.82 34.48
N ILE A 17 15.48 28.20 35.60
CA ILE A 17 15.71 26.75 35.68
C ILE A 17 14.40 26.01 35.42
N PHE A 18 13.30 26.45 36.04
CA PHE A 18 11.99 25.84 35.85
C PHE A 18 11.52 25.87 34.40
N LEU A 19 11.71 27.01 33.71
CA LEU A 19 11.34 27.17 32.31
C LEU A 19 12.18 26.25 31.39
N SER A 20 13.47 26.09 31.70
CA SER A 20 14.37 25.18 30.96
C SER A 20 13.97 23.71 31.13
N VAL A 21 13.55 23.29 32.32
CA VAL A 21 13.06 21.92 32.58
C VAL A 21 11.78 21.64 31.82
N ILE A 22 10.81 22.56 31.83
CA ILE A 22 9.56 22.42 31.06
C ILE A 22 9.85 22.27 29.57
N PHE A 23 10.71 23.13 29.02
CA PHE A 23 11.08 23.06 27.61
C PHE A 23 11.75 21.73 27.24
N SER A 24 12.64 21.22 28.10
CA SER A 24 13.31 19.94 27.87
C SER A 24 12.32 18.77 27.92
N ALA A 25 11.37 18.80 28.85
CA ALA A 25 10.33 17.77 28.96
C ALA A 25 9.44 17.72 27.70
N THR A 26 8.99 18.88 27.18
CA THR A 26 8.12 18.91 25.99
C THR A 26 8.82 18.39 24.73
N VAL A 27 10.12 18.65 24.57
CA VAL A 27 10.92 18.08 23.46
C VAL A 27 11.01 16.56 23.56
N LEU A 28 11.24 16.00 24.76
CA LEU A 28 11.32 14.55 24.97
C LEU A 28 9.96 13.86 24.76
N PHE A 29 8.86 14.45 25.25
CA PHE A 29 7.50 13.91 25.02
C PHE A 29 7.11 13.91 23.54
N LYS A 30 7.61 14.85 22.73
CA LYS A 30 7.39 14.85 21.28
C LYS A 30 8.07 13.67 20.58
N GLN A 31 9.25 13.22 21.04
CA GLN A 31 9.93 12.05 20.49
C GLN A 31 9.22 10.74 20.84
N VAL A 32 8.69 10.60 22.06
CA VAL A 32 8.03 9.36 22.50
C VAL A 32 6.73 9.10 21.71
N ASN A 33 5.96 10.15 21.36
CA ASN A 33 4.75 10.01 20.54
C ASN A 33 5.00 9.69 19.06
N ILE A 34 6.26 9.70 18.58
CA ILE A 34 6.60 9.37 17.19
C ILE A 34 6.82 7.85 17.00
N THR A 35 6.86 7.07 18.09
CA THR A 35 7.26 5.65 18.01
C THR A 35 6.13 4.70 18.38
N LEU A 36 4.96 4.84 17.76
CA LEU A 36 3.92 3.81 17.78
C LEU A 36 3.02 3.82 16.54
N VAL A 37 3.56 4.27 15.40
CA VAL A 37 3.05 3.80 14.12
C VAL A 37 3.72 2.47 13.89
N LYS A 38 3.01 1.36 14.18
CA LYS A 38 3.32 0.10 13.52
C LYS A 38 3.12 0.40 12.03
N GLU A 39 4.20 0.76 11.34
CA GLU A 39 4.26 0.44 9.93
C GLU A 39 4.11 -1.08 9.88
N ASP A 40 3.00 -1.56 9.31
CA ASP A 40 3.02 -2.87 8.68
C ASP A 40 4.15 -2.77 7.66
N ILE A 41 5.34 -3.22 8.06
CA ILE A 41 6.46 -3.41 7.16
C ILE A 41 5.97 -4.50 6.24
N LEU A 42 5.26 -4.10 5.18
CA LEU A 42 5.04 -4.89 4.00
C LEU A 42 6.44 -5.40 3.67
N SER A 43 6.67 -6.70 3.84
CA SER A 43 7.94 -7.31 3.45
C SER A 43 8.03 -7.07 1.95
N ILE A 44 8.69 -5.98 1.55
CA ILE A 44 8.94 -5.67 0.15
C ILE A 44 9.86 -6.79 -0.30
N ASN A 45 9.26 -7.84 -0.86
CA ASN A 45 10.02 -8.90 -1.48
C ASN A 45 10.70 -8.24 -2.68
N PRO A 46 12.03 -8.08 -2.70
CA PRO A 46 12.73 -7.33 -3.75
C PRO A 46 12.56 -7.94 -5.14
N LYS A 47 11.92 -9.12 -5.22
CA LYS A 47 11.58 -9.81 -6.45
C LYS A 47 10.40 -9.19 -7.21
N PHE A 48 9.54 -8.41 -6.54
CA PHE A 48 8.31 -7.90 -7.15
C PHE A 48 8.17 -6.39 -7.06
N ASP A 49 7.71 -5.77 -8.16
CA ASP A 49 7.51 -4.31 -8.22
C ASP A 49 6.25 -3.89 -7.47
N ILE A 50 5.24 -4.75 -7.43
CA ILE A 50 3.93 -4.48 -6.85
C ILE A 50 3.48 -5.66 -5.99
N ILE A 51 3.10 -5.38 -4.75
CA ILE A 51 2.49 -6.35 -3.84
C ILE A 51 0.98 -6.11 -3.80
N ASN A 52 0.21 -7.20 -3.87
CA ASN A 52 -1.25 -7.20 -3.89
C ASN A 52 -1.88 -6.24 -4.93
N PRO A 53 -1.45 -6.25 -6.20
CA PRO A 53 -2.05 -5.39 -7.23
C PRO A 53 -3.54 -5.68 -7.37
N SER A 54 -4.34 -4.61 -7.43
CA SER A 54 -5.76 -4.68 -7.71
C SER A 54 -6.17 -3.50 -8.59
N PHE A 55 -6.86 -3.80 -9.69
CA PHE A 55 -7.36 -2.78 -10.62
C PHE A 55 -8.67 -3.22 -11.26
N THR A 56 -9.28 -2.31 -12.03
CA THR A 56 -10.53 -2.57 -12.73
C THR A 56 -10.36 -2.24 -14.21
N ILE A 57 -10.85 -3.14 -15.06
CA ILE A 57 -11.11 -2.89 -16.46
C ILE A 57 -12.58 -2.49 -16.57
N ASN A 58 -12.86 -1.28 -17.04
CA ASN A 58 -14.21 -0.76 -17.17
C ASN A 58 -14.53 -0.55 -18.64
N ASN A 59 -15.46 -1.34 -19.18
CA ASN A 59 -15.97 -1.17 -20.54
C ASN A 59 -17.50 -0.96 -20.52
N ALA A 60 -18.09 -0.66 -21.67
CA ALA A 60 -19.53 -0.37 -21.76
C ALA A 60 -20.43 -1.55 -21.39
N LYS A 61 -19.92 -2.79 -21.43
CA LYS A 61 -20.70 -4.03 -21.19
C LYS A 61 -20.59 -4.49 -19.74
N GLU A 62 -19.39 -4.46 -19.17
CA GLU A 62 -19.13 -4.99 -17.84
C GLU A 62 -17.89 -4.38 -17.18
N LYS A 63 -17.86 -4.50 -15.85
CA LYS A 63 -16.74 -4.16 -15.00
C LYS A 63 -16.02 -5.43 -14.59
N ILE A 64 -14.73 -5.53 -14.90
CA ILE A 64 -13.89 -6.68 -14.53
C ILE A 64 -12.89 -6.22 -13.47
N SER A 65 -12.95 -6.83 -12.30
CA SER A 65 -11.96 -6.62 -11.24
C SER A 65 -10.82 -7.60 -11.43
N VAL A 66 -9.59 -7.11 -11.39
CA VAL A 66 -8.38 -7.90 -11.55
C VAL A 66 -7.54 -7.79 -10.29
N SER A 67 -7.08 -8.90 -9.75
CA SER A 67 -6.22 -8.94 -8.57
C SER A 67 -5.21 -10.06 -8.63
N ALA A 68 -4.05 -9.88 -8.01
CA ALA A 68 -3.06 -10.93 -7.77
C ALA A 68 -2.31 -10.68 -6.47
N ASN A 69 -1.51 -11.65 -6.00
CA ASN A 69 -0.67 -11.42 -4.83
C ASN A 69 0.58 -10.59 -5.18
N ASN A 70 1.10 -10.70 -6.40
CA ASN A 70 2.31 -10.00 -6.83
C ASN A 70 2.20 -9.55 -8.29
N GLY A 71 2.97 -8.54 -8.68
CA GLY A 71 3.14 -8.20 -10.09
C GLY A 71 4.38 -7.38 -10.39
N ASN A 72 4.80 -7.42 -11.66
CA ASN A 72 5.96 -6.72 -12.21
C ASN A 72 5.57 -5.93 -13.45
N PHE A 73 6.10 -4.73 -13.60
CA PHE A 73 5.96 -3.98 -14.83
C PHE A 73 6.93 -4.55 -15.86
N LEU A 74 6.41 -5.11 -16.95
CA LEU A 74 7.25 -5.57 -18.07
C LEU A 74 7.61 -4.38 -18.97
N ASN A 75 6.67 -3.45 -19.15
CA ASN A 75 6.84 -2.16 -19.83
C ASN A 75 5.64 -1.26 -19.51
N ASN A 76 5.55 -0.11 -20.19
CA ASN A 76 4.49 0.88 -19.97
C ASN A 76 3.05 0.37 -20.19
N ASN A 77 2.87 -0.72 -20.94
CA ASN A 77 1.56 -1.27 -21.28
C ASN A 77 1.32 -2.65 -20.68
N GLN A 78 2.37 -3.37 -20.27
CA GLN A 78 2.26 -4.76 -19.84
C GLN A 78 2.67 -4.93 -18.39
N ILE A 79 1.82 -5.64 -17.66
CA ILE A 79 2.06 -6.06 -16.28
C ILE A 79 1.98 -7.59 -16.20
N LEU A 80 2.98 -8.19 -15.60
CA LEU A 80 2.97 -9.60 -15.22
C LEU A 80 2.33 -9.70 -13.83
N LEU A 81 1.28 -10.48 -13.69
CA LEU A 81 0.60 -10.78 -12.44
C LEU A 81 0.92 -12.21 -12.04
N LYS A 82 1.27 -12.43 -10.76
CA LYS A 82 1.69 -13.74 -10.26
C LYS A 82 1.05 -14.10 -8.93
N ASN A 83 0.81 -15.40 -8.79
CA ASN A 83 0.24 -16.08 -7.63
C ASN A 83 -1.19 -15.61 -7.36
N ASN A 84 -2.17 -16.51 -7.55
CA ASN A 84 -3.59 -16.25 -7.33
C ASN A 84 -4.12 -15.06 -8.16
N VAL A 85 -3.93 -15.11 -9.47
CA VAL A 85 -4.50 -14.10 -10.37
C VAL A 85 -5.99 -14.36 -10.57
N PHE A 86 -6.81 -13.36 -10.31
CA PHE A 86 -8.26 -13.40 -10.49
C PHE A 86 -8.71 -12.31 -11.47
N PHE A 87 -9.55 -12.69 -12.42
CA PHE A 87 -10.39 -11.77 -13.18
C PHE A 87 -11.83 -12.08 -12.81
N LYS A 88 -12.56 -11.11 -12.27
CA LYS A 88 -13.93 -11.29 -11.79
C LYS A 88 -14.86 -10.24 -12.37
N SER A 89 -15.90 -10.68 -13.04
CA SER A 89 -17.05 -9.86 -13.42
C SER A 89 -18.31 -10.32 -12.68
N SER A 90 -19.47 -9.80 -13.07
CA SER A 90 -20.77 -10.30 -12.58
C SER A 90 -21.15 -11.64 -13.21
N SER A 91 -20.59 -11.99 -14.37
CA SER A 91 -20.99 -13.15 -15.18
C SER A 91 -19.96 -14.27 -15.19
N PHE A 92 -18.69 -13.98 -14.90
CA PHE A 92 -17.63 -14.98 -14.90
C PHE A 92 -16.52 -14.70 -13.88
N THR A 93 -15.69 -15.73 -13.67
CA THR A 93 -14.41 -15.64 -12.97
C THR A 93 -13.35 -16.44 -13.74
N ILE A 94 -12.16 -15.87 -13.91
CA ILE A 94 -10.97 -16.56 -14.42
C ILE A 94 -9.94 -16.59 -13.30
N LEU A 95 -9.35 -17.76 -13.08
CA LEU A 95 -8.25 -17.99 -12.14
C LEU A 95 -7.03 -18.49 -12.90
N SER A 96 -5.86 -17.97 -12.58
CA SER A 96 -4.57 -18.49 -13.06
C SER A 96 -3.47 -18.18 -12.06
N ASP A 97 -2.34 -18.88 -12.14
CA ASP A 97 -1.16 -18.59 -11.33
C ASP A 97 -0.30 -17.47 -11.92
N GLU A 98 -0.34 -17.28 -13.24
CA GLU A 98 0.44 -16.28 -13.94
C GLU A 98 -0.33 -15.70 -15.13
N VAL A 99 -0.36 -14.36 -15.24
CA VAL A 99 -1.02 -13.68 -16.37
C VAL A 99 -0.22 -12.45 -16.77
N THR A 100 0.05 -12.30 -18.06
CA THR A 100 0.49 -11.03 -18.64
C THR A 100 -0.74 -10.26 -19.13
N PHE A 101 -1.00 -9.11 -18.51
CA PHE A 101 -2.08 -8.21 -18.92
C PHE A 101 -1.52 -7.07 -19.77
N ASP A 102 -2.09 -6.86 -20.95
CA ASP A 102 -1.80 -5.75 -21.85
C ASP A 102 -2.90 -4.68 -21.71
N LYS A 103 -2.53 -3.55 -21.09
CA LYS A 103 -3.42 -2.40 -20.88
C LYS A 103 -3.87 -1.76 -22.19
N LYS A 104 -3.02 -1.73 -23.22
CA LYS A 104 -3.33 -1.05 -24.49
C LYS A 104 -4.37 -1.84 -25.27
N ASN A 105 -4.21 -3.15 -25.34
CA ASN A 105 -5.11 -4.04 -26.08
C ASN A 105 -6.26 -4.58 -25.22
N GLN A 106 -6.20 -4.40 -23.89
CA GLN A 106 -7.12 -4.98 -22.91
C GLN A 106 -7.23 -6.50 -23.02
N THR A 107 -6.09 -7.15 -23.25
CA THR A 107 -6.00 -8.61 -23.35
C THR A 107 -5.18 -9.19 -22.20
N ALA A 108 -5.43 -10.46 -21.89
CA ALA A 108 -4.73 -11.22 -20.89
C ALA A 108 -4.28 -12.55 -21.49
N VAL A 109 -3.02 -12.93 -21.25
CA VAL A 109 -2.45 -14.20 -21.71
C VAL A 109 -1.85 -14.92 -20.51
N SER A 110 -2.10 -16.22 -20.41
CA SER A 110 -1.55 -17.11 -19.40
C SER A 110 -0.85 -18.27 -20.11
N GLU A 111 0.37 -18.57 -19.70
CA GLU A 111 1.06 -19.83 -20.07
C GLU A 111 0.91 -20.90 -18.98
N SER A 112 0.24 -20.56 -17.87
CA SER A 112 -0.08 -21.49 -16.78
C SER A 112 -1.52 -22.00 -16.86
N SER A 113 -1.75 -23.12 -16.19
CA SER A 113 -3.08 -23.68 -15.98
C SER A 113 -4.06 -22.60 -15.52
N SER A 114 -5.15 -22.48 -16.26
CA SER A 114 -6.18 -21.48 -16.07
C SER A 114 -7.54 -22.13 -15.91
N LYS A 115 -8.38 -21.54 -15.08
CA LYS A 115 -9.74 -21.99 -14.83
C LYS A 115 -10.71 -20.87 -15.12
N PHE A 116 -11.58 -21.07 -16.10
CA PHE A 116 -12.72 -20.21 -16.38
C PHE A 116 -13.98 -20.79 -15.72
N LYS A 117 -14.77 -19.94 -15.10
CA LYS A 117 -16.07 -20.26 -14.48
C LYS A 117 -17.12 -19.24 -14.90
N SER A 118 -18.26 -19.72 -15.36
CA SER A 118 -19.47 -18.92 -15.56
C SER A 118 -20.69 -19.73 -15.12
N GLU A 119 -21.89 -19.15 -15.20
CA GLU A 119 -23.11 -19.88 -14.87
C GLU A 119 -23.20 -21.19 -15.66
N GLY A 120 -23.25 -22.32 -14.93
CA GLY A 120 -23.37 -23.67 -15.49
C GLY A 120 -22.14 -24.22 -16.23
N THR A 121 -21.02 -23.50 -16.30
CA THR A 121 -19.84 -23.93 -17.08
C THR A 121 -18.53 -23.71 -16.34
N GLU A 122 -17.66 -24.72 -16.36
CA GLU A 122 -16.26 -24.65 -15.93
C GLU A 122 -15.36 -25.18 -17.04
N ILE A 123 -14.30 -24.44 -17.38
CA ILE A 123 -13.29 -24.83 -18.37
C ILE A 123 -11.93 -24.75 -17.71
N ILE A 124 -11.12 -25.79 -17.89
CA ILE A 124 -9.73 -25.86 -17.44
C ILE A 124 -8.86 -25.88 -18.70
N SER A 125 -7.91 -24.96 -18.80
CA SER A 125 -6.90 -24.87 -19.86
C SER A 125 -5.52 -25.00 -19.24
N GLU A 126 -4.54 -25.55 -19.96
CA GLU A 126 -3.13 -25.58 -19.53
C GLU A 126 -2.34 -24.32 -19.96
N GLY A 127 -3.01 -23.37 -20.62
CA GLY A 127 -2.44 -22.18 -21.23
C GLY A 127 -3.29 -21.81 -22.42
#